data_AF-A0A5C7WKP8-F1
#
_entry.id   AF-A0A5C7WKP8-F1
#
_cell.length_a   1.000
_cell.length_b   1.000
_cell.length_c   1.000
_cell.angle_alpha   90.00
_cell.angle_beta   90.00
_cell.angle_gamma   90.00
#
_symmetry.space_group_name_H-M   'P 1'
#
loop_
_entity.id
_entity.type
_entity.pdbx_description
1 polymer ?
#
loop_
_entity_poly.entity_id
_entity_poly.type
_entity_poly.pdbx_seq_one_letter_code
_entity_poly.pdbx_strand_id
1 'polypeptide(L)'
;MDSARLRARTAVLVVTLAALLFGVLVATGRAPYVPKAEGPESIAYNSVYRAVTPTPPGPFYTPPNPLPAGLPGTIIRSEPMRDAPPGIRATRIMYLSTSATGQPTAVTGMIAEPDSPAGPEGRPLVAFAHGTTGTARPCAPSIAPFADQTVGTHMWEARMRPLVNQGYVVTATDYEGEGAPGNPVYMLKAAEAHSVLDSLRAAVYLAPDRIDASRMAVYGHSQGGHASLSAASLAPEYAPELQLRGAVVSAPGMIPPIPLALDTLVANPGSAKEAAIRASYMLNLTASWTRAFPDELAPSDLLTPEGVQAMALTEKYCHDALVRQLTKPFATYVKPDPSRRVLGVVAQNMPVDRRVDIPVLMMQGMVDTDVSPPLTVAATQALCQLGTVVSTYFTEKDQHETLVWSARPAELDWIADRFAGISAPNDCSGQQ
;
A
#
# COMPACT_ATOMS: atom_id res chain seq x y z
N MET A 1 32.28 -12.13 -9.24
CA MET A 1 32.30 -10.82 -8.55
C MET A 1 31.21 -10.84 -7.49
N ASP A 2 31.59 -10.65 -6.24
CA ASP A 2 30.85 -11.05 -5.04
C ASP A 2 29.57 -10.21 -4.80
N SER A 3 28.41 -10.87 -4.77
CA SER A 3 27.08 -10.25 -4.67
C SER A 3 26.88 -9.45 -3.37
N ALA A 4 27.58 -9.84 -2.30
CA ALA A 4 27.61 -9.11 -1.04
C ALA A 4 28.29 -7.74 -1.17
N ARG A 5 29.33 -7.62 -2.01
CA ARG A 5 30.04 -6.35 -2.26
C ARG A 5 29.23 -5.40 -3.15
N LEU A 6 28.38 -5.93 -4.03
CA LEU A 6 27.46 -5.12 -4.82
C LEU A 6 26.32 -4.57 -3.93
N ARG A 7 25.72 -5.42 -3.08
CA ARG A 7 24.69 -5.02 -2.10
C ARG A 7 25.20 -3.97 -1.11
N ALA A 8 26.43 -4.13 -0.60
CA ALA A 8 27.05 -3.16 0.29
C ALA A 8 27.33 -1.81 -0.40
N ARG A 9 27.73 -1.81 -1.67
CA ARG A 9 27.96 -0.58 -2.45
C ARG A 9 26.66 0.16 -2.75
N THR A 10 25.58 -0.57 -3.07
CA THR A 10 24.25 0.03 -3.28
C THR A 10 23.68 0.60 -1.97
N ALA A 11 23.83 -0.10 -0.85
CA ALA A 11 23.38 0.38 0.47
C ALA A 11 24.12 1.66 0.92
N VAL A 12 25.43 1.74 0.67
CA VAL A 12 26.21 2.96 0.96
C VAL A 12 25.75 4.13 0.08
N LEU A 13 25.42 3.90 -1.19
CA LEU A 13 24.95 4.95 -2.11
C LEU A 13 23.57 5.51 -1.70
N VAL A 14 22.63 4.64 -1.31
CA VAL A 14 21.28 5.02 -0.86
C VAL A 14 21.34 5.83 0.45
N VAL A 15 22.20 5.43 1.39
CA VAL A 15 22.39 6.16 2.67
C VAL A 15 23.12 7.49 2.47
N THR A 16 24.10 7.56 1.56
CA THR A 16 24.77 8.84 1.26
C THR A 16 23.89 9.81 0.48
N LEU A 17 23.03 9.34 -0.44
CA LEU A 17 22.04 10.21 -1.08
C LEU A 17 21.02 10.76 -0.07
N ALA A 18 20.53 9.94 0.88
CA ALA A 18 19.61 10.41 1.91
C ALA A 18 20.24 11.47 2.85
N ALA A 19 21.52 11.32 3.19
CA ALA A 19 22.25 12.28 4.03
C ALA A 19 22.65 13.56 3.26
N LEU A 20 23.02 13.46 1.98
CA LEU A 20 23.33 14.62 1.13
C LEU A 20 22.07 15.42 0.77
N LEU A 21 20.91 14.77 0.58
CA LEU A 21 19.63 15.43 0.30
C LEU A 21 19.10 16.23 1.49
N PHE A 22 19.40 15.83 2.73
CA PHE A 22 19.05 16.61 3.92
C PHE A 22 19.88 17.90 4.06
N GLY A 23 21.13 17.89 3.58
CA GLY A 23 22.03 19.05 3.62
C GLY A 23 21.78 20.10 2.52
N VAL A 24 21.09 19.75 1.43
CA VAL A 24 20.85 20.64 0.28
C VAL A 24 19.52 21.41 0.36
N LEU A 25 18.69 21.13 1.37
CA LEU A 25 17.39 21.79 1.58
C LEU A 25 17.47 23.29 1.95
N VAL A 26 18.64 23.92 1.97
CA VAL A 26 18.81 25.34 2.37
C VAL A 26 19.17 26.29 1.21
N ALA A 27 19.45 25.85 -0.03
CA ALA A 27 20.00 26.80 -1.01
C ALA A 27 19.65 26.60 -2.50
N THR A 28 18.43 26.18 -2.85
CA THR A 28 17.97 26.32 -4.24
C THR A 28 16.65 27.07 -4.29
N GLY A 29 16.69 28.32 -4.74
CA GLY A 29 15.51 29.11 -5.09
C GLY A 29 14.77 28.41 -6.23
N ARG A 30 13.78 27.59 -5.88
CA ARG A 30 12.85 26.95 -6.81
C ARG A 30 11.67 27.88 -7.07
N ALA A 31 11.11 27.79 -8.27
CA ALA A 31 9.83 28.41 -8.58
C ALA A 31 8.77 27.96 -7.54
N PRO A 32 7.93 28.88 -7.04
CA PRO A 32 6.92 28.53 -6.05
C PRO A 32 5.98 27.48 -6.63
N TYR A 33 5.80 26.40 -5.87
CA TYR A 33 4.78 25.40 -6.08
C TYR A 33 3.40 26.08 -6.23
N VAL A 34 2.66 25.74 -7.28
CA VAL A 34 1.32 26.28 -7.52
C VAL A 34 0.28 25.23 -7.07
N PRO A 35 -0.45 25.47 -5.97
CA PRO A 35 -1.48 24.54 -5.51
C PRO A 35 -2.61 24.39 -6.54
N LYS A 36 -3.04 23.16 -6.78
CA LYS A 36 -4.32 22.87 -7.45
C LYS A 36 -5.45 22.91 -6.42
N ALA A 37 -6.65 23.30 -6.90
CA ALA A 37 -7.82 23.72 -6.13
C ALA A 37 -8.19 22.84 -4.92
N GLU A 38 -8.81 23.48 -3.93
CA GLU A 38 -9.35 22.85 -2.71
C GLU A 38 -10.42 21.80 -3.05
N GLY A 39 -10.29 20.59 -2.51
CA GLY A 39 -11.39 19.65 -2.48
C GLY A 39 -12.48 20.13 -1.50
N PRO A 40 -13.74 19.70 -1.68
CA PRO A 40 -14.82 20.03 -0.73
C PRO A 40 -14.44 19.57 0.69
N GLU A 41 -14.85 20.36 1.71
CA GLU A 41 -14.66 20.01 3.12
C GLU A 41 -15.14 18.57 3.36
N SER A 42 -14.19 17.69 3.67
CA SER A 42 -14.42 16.27 3.68
C SER A 42 -15.30 15.84 4.85
N ILE A 43 -16.18 14.88 4.55
CA ILE A 43 -16.93 13.99 5.46
C ILE A 43 -16.00 13.13 6.36
N ALA A 44 -14.70 13.45 6.42
CA ALA A 44 -13.56 12.71 6.95
C ALA A 44 -13.60 12.39 8.44
N TYR A 45 -14.63 12.81 9.16
CA TYR A 45 -14.88 12.40 10.54
C TYR A 45 -16.32 11.93 10.70
N ASN A 46 -16.72 10.95 9.92
CA ASN A 46 -17.97 10.26 10.20
C ASN A 46 -17.81 9.42 11.49
N SER A 47 -18.42 9.93 12.57
CA SER A 47 -18.50 9.29 13.88
C SER A 47 -19.23 7.94 13.87
N VAL A 48 -19.82 7.55 12.74
CA VAL A 48 -20.53 6.27 12.54
C VAL A 48 -19.59 5.06 12.57
N TYR A 49 -18.28 5.20 12.35
CA TYR A 49 -17.35 4.05 12.25
C TYR A 49 -16.67 3.67 13.58
N ARG A 50 -17.29 4.00 14.72
CA ARG A 50 -16.68 4.04 16.07
C ARG A 50 -16.29 2.69 16.71
N ALA A 51 -16.52 1.53 16.09
CA ALA A 51 -16.01 0.26 16.61
C ALA A 51 -16.05 -0.84 15.54
N VAL A 52 -15.03 -0.88 14.66
CA VAL A 52 -14.86 -2.05 13.80
C VAL A 52 -14.48 -3.24 14.67
N THR A 53 -15.41 -4.17 14.85
CA THR A 53 -15.12 -5.47 15.46
C THR A 53 -14.61 -6.38 14.35
N PRO A 54 -13.38 -6.92 14.43
CA PRO A 54 -12.86 -7.80 13.40
C PRO A 54 -13.73 -9.04 13.27
N THR A 55 -14.26 -9.31 12.07
CA THR A 55 -15.03 -10.51 11.79
C THR A 55 -14.07 -11.68 11.65
N PRO A 56 -14.22 -12.77 12.43
CA PRO A 56 -13.35 -13.94 12.30
C PRO A 56 -13.42 -14.51 10.86
N PRO A 57 -12.27 -14.89 10.26
CA PRO A 57 -12.27 -15.51 8.94
C PRO A 57 -13.08 -16.81 8.92
N GLY A 58 -14.04 -16.91 8.01
CA GLY A 58 -14.84 -18.12 7.80
C GLY A 58 -14.11 -19.24 7.04
N PRO A 59 -14.78 -20.37 6.74
CA PRO A 59 -14.18 -21.52 6.05
C PRO A 59 -13.59 -21.22 4.67
N PHE A 60 -14.06 -20.16 4.00
CA PHE A 60 -13.48 -19.70 2.74
C PHE A 60 -11.99 -19.37 2.89
N TYR A 61 -11.61 -18.75 4.00
CA TYR A 61 -10.26 -18.23 4.29
C TYR A 61 -9.30 -19.29 4.82
N THR A 62 -9.67 -20.57 4.79
CA THR A 62 -8.78 -21.67 5.15
C THR A 62 -8.35 -22.39 3.87
N PRO A 63 -7.09 -22.24 3.46
CA PRO A 63 -6.59 -22.89 2.25
C PRO A 63 -6.48 -24.42 2.44
N PRO A 64 -6.49 -25.20 1.35
CA PRO A 64 -6.14 -26.61 1.41
C PRO A 64 -4.69 -26.79 1.88
N ASN A 65 -4.41 -27.93 2.52
CA ASN A 65 -3.06 -28.32 2.92
C ASN A 65 -2.79 -29.77 2.44
N PRO A 66 -1.84 -29.99 1.50
CA PRO A 66 -0.95 -28.99 0.90
C PRO A 66 -1.69 -28.02 -0.04
N LEU A 67 -1.07 -26.88 -0.35
CA LEU A 67 -1.55 -25.99 -1.40
C LEU A 67 -1.55 -26.71 -2.75
N PRO A 68 -2.52 -26.43 -3.65
CA PRO A 68 -2.50 -27.01 -4.99
C PRO A 68 -1.28 -26.53 -5.76
N ALA A 69 -0.81 -27.35 -6.69
CA ALA A 69 0.21 -26.92 -7.64
C ALA A 69 -0.37 -25.84 -8.57
N GLY A 70 0.42 -24.81 -8.88
CA GLY A 70 0.03 -23.75 -9.78
C GLY A 70 1.06 -22.63 -9.80
N LEU A 71 0.92 -21.73 -10.77
CA LEU A 71 1.70 -20.50 -10.82
C LEU A 71 1.05 -19.43 -9.94
N PRO A 72 1.80 -18.40 -9.51
CA PRO A 72 1.21 -17.22 -8.89
C PRO A 72 0.06 -16.65 -9.73
N GLY A 73 -1.03 -16.24 -9.08
CA GLY A 73 -2.30 -15.84 -9.69
C GLY A 73 -3.30 -16.97 -9.95
N THR A 74 -2.90 -18.25 -9.81
CA THR A 74 -3.83 -19.39 -9.99
C THR A 74 -4.92 -19.37 -8.91
N ILE A 75 -6.18 -19.47 -9.32
CA ILE A 75 -7.31 -19.55 -8.39
C ILE A 75 -7.32 -20.88 -7.64
N ILE A 76 -7.35 -20.79 -6.30
CA ILE A 76 -7.59 -21.92 -5.40
C ILE A 76 -9.11 -22.07 -5.17
N ARG A 77 -9.80 -20.94 -4.92
CA ARG A 77 -11.24 -20.91 -4.66
C ARG A 77 -11.82 -19.55 -5.06
N SER A 78 -13.07 -19.55 -5.50
CA SER A 78 -13.86 -18.34 -5.68
C SER A 78 -15.31 -18.57 -5.28
N GLU A 79 -15.98 -17.54 -4.77
CA GLU A 79 -17.42 -17.57 -4.50
C GLU A 79 -18.08 -16.20 -4.73
N PRO A 80 -19.33 -16.16 -5.24
CA PRO A 80 -20.07 -14.91 -5.35
C PRO A 80 -20.34 -14.27 -3.99
N MET A 81 -20.18 -12.95 -3.88
CA MET A 81 -20.55 -12.16 -2.71
C MET A 81 -21.97 -11.64 -2.90
N ARG A 82 -22.95 -12.34 -2.33
CA ARG A 82 -24.39 -12.09 -2.57
C ARG A 82 -24.92 -10.83 -1.88
N ASP A 83 -24.15 -10.27 -0.97
CA ASP A 83 -24.37 -9.02 -0.26
C ASP A 83 -23.83 -7.80 -1.03
N ALA A 84 -23.31 -7.97 -2.24
CA ALA A 84 -22.88 -6.87 -3.09
C ALA A 84 -24.02 -5.86 -3.35
N PRO A 85 -23.72 -4.55 -3.42
CA PRO A 85 -24.71 -3.53 -3.73
C PRO A 85 -25.41 -3.77 -5.09
N PRO A 86 -26.65 -3.26 -5.28
CA PRO A 86 -27.33 -3.33 -6.56
C PRO A 86 -26.48 -2.76 -7.71
N GLY A 87 -26.49 -3.44 -8.87
CA GLY A 87 -25.68 -3.03 -10.03
C GLY A 87 -24.23 -3.52 -9.99
N ILE A 88 -23.83 -4.22 -8.91
CA ILE A 88 -22.46 -4.71 -8.73
C ILE A 88 -22.43 -6.24 -8.68
N ARG A 89 -21.53 -6.84 -9.45
CA ARG A 89 -21.12 -8.22 -9.29
C ARG A 89 -19.83 -8.25 -8.49
N ALA A 90 -19.81 -8.93 -7.35
CA ALA A 90 -18.60 -9.16 -6.58
C ALA A 90 -18.33 -10.64 -6.33
N THR A 91 -17.05 -11.01 -6.33
CA THR A 91 -16.55 -12.36 -6.13
C THR A 91 -15.42 -12.33 -5.11
N ARG A 92 -15.54 -13.14 -4.06
CA ARG A 92 -14.44 -13.38 -3.12
C ARG A 92 -13.50 -14.41 -3.74
N ILE A 93 -12.20 -14.18 -3.66
CA ILE A 93 -11.18 -15.02 -4.28
C ILE A 93 -10.13 -15.48 -3.28
N MET A 94 -9.59 -16.67 -3.52
CA MET A 94 -8.36 -17.17 -2.93
C MET A 94 -7.48 -17.64 -4.08
N TYR A 95 -6.23 -17.18 -4.11
CA TYR A 95 -5.30 -17.44 -5.20
C TYR A 95 -3.89 -17.73 -4.67
N LEU A 96 -3.09 -18.43 -5.46
CA LEU A 96 -1.68 -18.67 -5.15
C LEU A 96 -0.87 -17.39 -5.37
N SER A 97 0.05 -17.07 -4.47
CA SER A 97 1.02 -16.00 -4.62
C SER A 97 2.39 -16.45 -4.11
N THR A 98 3.36 -15.53 -4.09
CA THR A 98 4.72 -15.75 -3.61
C THR A 98 4.93 -14.95 -2.32
N SER A 99 5.21 -15.65 -1.22
CA SER A 99 5.38 -15.05 0.10
C SER A 99 6.59 -14.11 0.20
N ALA A 100 6.67 -13.38 1.30
CA ALA A 100 7.86 -12.59 1.66
C ALA A 100 9.19 -13.38 1.67
N THR A 101 9.12 -14.70 1.87
CA THR A 101 10.29 -15.60 1.89
C THR A 101 10.49 -16.37 0.58
N GLY A 102 9.72 -16.05 -0.47
CA GLY A 102 9.82 -16.67 -1.80
C GLY A 102 9.13 -18.04 -1.91
N GLN A 103 8.28 -18.41 -0.94
CA GLN A 103 7.56 -19.69 -0.95
C GLN A 103 6.13 -19.51 -1.51
N PRO A 104 5.53 -20.53 -2.13
CA PRO A 104 4.12 -20.50 -2.50
C PRO A 104 3.24 -20.26 -1.26
N THR A 105 2.30 -19.32 -1.37
CA THR A 105 1.33 -18.98 -0.32
C THR A 105 -0.07 -18.78 -0.89
N ALA A 106 -1.10 -18.89 -0.05
CA ALA A 106 -2.47 -18.55 -0.41
C ALA A 106 -2.79 -17.14 0.07
N VAL A 107 -3.31 -16.30 -0.83
CA VAL A 107 -3.77 -14.95 -0.52
C VAL A 107 -5.25 -14.85 -0.87
N THR A 108 -6.01 -14.10 -0.07
CA THR A 108 -7.42 -13.81 -0.34
C THR A 108 -7.62 -12.39 -0.85
N GLY A 109 -8.83 -12.14 -1.35
CA GLY A 109 -9.22 -10.82 -1.82
C GLY A 109 -10.62 -10.84 -2.41
N MET A 110 -10.93 -9.80 -3.16
CA MET A 110 -12.19 -9.69 -3.88
C MET A 110 -11.99 -9.09 -5.28
N ILE A 111 -12.94 -9.38 -6.15
CA ILE A 111 -13.10 -8.73 -7.45
C ILE A 111 -14.51 -8.14 -7.46
N ALA A 112 -14.64 -6.90 -7.91
CA ALA A 112 -15.91 -6.22 -8.10
C ALA A 112 -15.97 -5.56 -9.47
N GLU A 113 -17.13 -5.62 -10.12
CA GLU A 113 -17.38 -5.04 -11.44
C GLU A 113 -18.86 -4.64 -11.56
N PRO A 114 -19.24 -3.77 -12.50
CA PRO A 114 -20.65 -3.57 -12.82
C PRO A 114 -21.27 -4.89 -13.29
N ASP A 115 -22.49 -5.17 -12.86
CA ASP A 115 -23.22 -6.37 -13.28
C ASP A 115 -23.71 -6.32 -14.74
N SER A 116 -23.71 -5.13 -15.34
CA SER A 116 -24.03 -4.92 -16.76
C SER A 116 -23.06 -5.67 -17.68
N PRO A 117 -23.51 -6.12 -18.87
CA PRO A 117 -22.65 -6.77 -19.85
C PRO A 117 -21.41 -5.92 -20.17
N ALA A 118 -20.24 -6.56 -20.25
CA ALA A 118 -19.04 -5.91 -20.76
C ALA A 118 -19.22 -5.64 -22.27
N GLY A 119 -18.62 -4.55 -22.77
CA GLY A 119 -18.53 -4.30 -24.21
C GLY A 119 -17.57 -5.30 -24.89
N PRO A 120 -17.52 -5.31 -26.24
CA PRO A 120 -16.69 -6.27 -27.00
C PRO A 120 -15.20 -6.24 -26.64
N GLU A 121 -14.67 -5.07 -26.30
CA GLU A 121 -13.27 -4.88 -25.91
C GLU A 121 -12.97 -5.30 -24.46
N GLY A 122 -13.99 -5.70 -23.69
CA GLY A 122 -13.85 -5.90 -22.25
C GLY A 122 -13.69 -4.59 -21.47
N ARG A 123 -13.64 -4.72 -20.14
CA ARG A 123 -13.48 -3.63 -19.18
C ARG A 123 -12.00 -3.48 -18.79
N PRO A 124 -11.48 -2.26 -18.59
CA PRO A 124 -10.21 -2.07 -17.90
C PRO A 124 -10.22 -2.72 -16.53
N LEU A 125 -9.03 -3.10 -16.06
CA LEU A 125 -8.82 -3.72 -14.76
C LEU A 125 -7.94 -2.82 -13.87
N VAL A 126 -8.38 -2.56 -12.64
CA VAL A 126 -7.59 -1.85 -11.64
C VAL A 126 -7.34 -2.77 -10.45
N ALA A 127 -6.09 -2.96 -10.06
CA ALA A 127 -5.78 -3.53 -8.76
C ALA A 127 -5.69 -2.41 -7.72
N PHE A 128 -6.61 -2.46 -6.76
CA PHE A 128 -6.60 -1.59 -5.60
C PHE A 128 -5.82 -2.25 -4.45
N ALA A 129 -4.76 -1.60 -4.01
CA ALA A 129 -3.96 -1.96 -2.85
C ALA A 129 -4.42 -1.14 -1.64
N HIS A 130 -4.93 -1.80 -0.60
CA HIS A 130 -5.46 -1.09 0.57
C HIS A 130 -4.36 -0.52 1.47
N GLY A 131 -4.72 0.54 2.20
CA GLY A 131 -3.91 1.10 3.28
C GLY A 131 -3.89 0.20 4.52
N THR A 132 -3.41 0.73 5.65
CA THR A 132 -3.26 -0.05 6.88
C THR A 132 -4.61 -0.49 7.45
N THR A 133 -4.87 -1.78 7.43
CA THR A 133 -6.06 -2.44 8.02
C THR A 133 -5.70 -3.14 9.34
N GLY A 134 -4.44 -3.53 9.48
CA GLY A 134 -3.90 -4.35 10.57
C GLY A 134 -3.42 -5.69 10.00
N THR A 135 -2.50 -6.35 10.68
CA THR A 135 -1.80 -7.52 10.11
C THR A 135 -2.34 -8.88 10.56
N ALA A 136 -3.43 -8.88 11.33
CA ALA A 136 -4.09 -10.11 11.75
C ALA A 136 -5.07 -10.60 10.69
N ARG A 137 -5.29 -11.92 10.64
CA ARG A 137 -6.24 -12.54 9.69
C ARG A 137 -7.62 -11.87 9.63
N PRO A 138 -8.27 -11.49 10.75
CA PRO A 138 -9.58 -10.82 10.72
C PRO A 138 -9.59 -9.41 10.12
N CYS A 139 -8.43 -8.84 9.79
CA CYS A 139 -8.29 -7.49 9.26
C CYS A 139 -8.41 -7.41 7.74
N ALA A 140 -8.40 -8.57 7.06
CA ALA A 140 -8.64 -8.69 5.63
C ALA A 140 -9.94 -7.97 5.20
N PRO A 141 -9.86 -6.95 4.33
CA PRO A 141 -11.03 -6.22 3.85
C PRO A 141 -12.10 -7.09 3.17
N SER A 142 -11.69 -8.17 2.50
CA SER A 142 -12.61 -9.04 1.75
C SER A 142 -13.58 -9.84 2.63
N ILE A 143 -13.35 -9.90 3.96
CA ILE A 143 -14.19 -10.66 4.89
C ILE A 143 -15.62 -10.12 4.91
N ALA A 144 -15.78 -8.80 4.95
CA ALA A 144 -17.09 -8.16 5.05
C ALA A 144 -17.13 -6.80 4.34
N PRO A 145 -16.86 -6.72 3.02
CA PRO A 145 -16.67 -5.46 2.30
C PRO A 145 -17.93 -4.62 2.10
N PHE A 146 -19.10 -5.15 2.44
CA PHE A 146 -20.39 -4.46 2.28
C PHE A 146 -21.19 -4.37 3.59
N ALA A 147 -20.64 -4.86 4.70
CA ALA A 147 -21.29 -4.81 6.00
C ALA A 147 -20.96 -3.50 6.72
N ASP A 148 -21.97 -2.86 7.31
CA ASP A 148 -21.78 -1.60 8.04
C ASP A 148 -20.67 -1.70 9.10
N GLN A 149 -19.91 -0.61 9.25
CA GLN A 149 -18.88 -0.47 10.29
C GLN A 149 -17.75 -1.52 10.22
N THR A 150 -17.37 -1.93 9.01
CA THR A 150 -16.21 -2.79 8.79
C THR A 150 -15.08 -2.08 8.04
N VAL A 151 -13.86 -2.60 8.18
CA VAL A 151 -12.70 -2.15 7.38
C VAL A 151 -13.01 -2.29 5.89
N GLY A 152 -13.64 -3.40 5.50
CA GLY A 152 -14.00 -3.69 4.13
C GLY A 152 -14.97 -2.66 3.54
N THR A 153 -16.03 -2.26 4.26
CA THR A 153 -16.97 -1.24 3.78
C THR A 153 -16.31 0.13 3.62
N HIS A 154 -15.39 0.49 4.51
CA HIS A 154 -14.63 1.73 4.33
C HIS A 154 -13.79 1.69 3.04
N MET A 155 -13.06 0.60 2.83
CA MET A 155 -12.28 0.37 1.61
C MET A 155 -13.17 0.43 0.35
N TRP A 156 -14.30 -0.27 0.38
CA TRP A 156 -15.25 -0.30 -0.72
C TRP A 156 -15.77 1.10 -1.07
N GLU A 157 -16.31 1.81 -0.09
CA GLU A 157 -17.01 3.07 -0.32
C GLU A 157 -16.09 4.22 -0.74
N ALA A 158 -14.87 4.24 -0.19
CA ALA A 158 -13.91 5.31 -0.43
C ALA A 158 -13.07 5.09 -1.69
N ARG A 159 -12.85 3.84 -2.12
CA ARG A 159 -11.82 3.52 -3.13
C ARG A 159 -12.33 2.65 -4.28
N MET A 160 -12.91 1.49 -3.97
CA MET A 160 -13.30 0.54 -5.01
C MET A 160 -14.55 1.00 -5.76
N ARG A 161 -15.61 1.42 -5.04
CA ARG A 161 -16.88 1.82 -5.64
C ARG A 161 -16.72 2.93 -6.69
N PRO A 162 -15.95 4.02 -6.45
CA PRO A 162 -15.68 5.03 -7.49
C PRO A 162 -15.11 4.46 -8.79
N LEU A 163 -14.17 3.51 -8.71
CA LEU A 163 -13.56 2.85 -9.89
C LEU A 163 -14.55 1.91 -10.58
N VAL A 164 -15.30 1.12 -9.81
CA VAL A 164 -16.34 0.24 -10.35
C VAL A 164 -17.41 1.06 -11.08
N ASN A 165 -17.78 2.23 -10.53
CA ASN A 165 -18.72 3.16 -11.16
C ASN A 165 -18.20 3.79 -12.47
N GLN A 166 -16.88 3.81 -12.71
CA GLN A 166 -16.30 4.17 -14.02
C GLN A 166 -16.40 3.04 -15.06
N GLY A 167 -16.98 1.91 -14.68
CA GLY A 167 -17.13 0.76 -15.57
C GLY A 167 -15.98 -0.22 -15.51
N TYR A 168 -15.03 -0.06 -14.58
CA TYR A 168 -13.85 -0.91 -14.46
C TYR A 168 -14.16 -2.20 -13.69
N VAL A 169 -13.38 -3.24 -13.97
CA VAL A 169 -13.20 -4.35 -13.01
C VAL A 169 -12.16 -3.90 -12.00
N VAL A 170 -12.43 -4.12 -10.73
CA VAL A 170 -11.51 -3.78 -9.64
C VAL A 170 -11.23 -5.02 -8.82
N THR A 171 -9.95 -5.39 -8.71
CA THR A 171 -9.51 -6.42 -7.77
C THR A 171 -8.85 -5.77 -6.57
N ALA A 172 -9.07 -6.31 -5.37
CA ALA A 172 -8.40 -5.88 -4.15
C ALA A 172 -7.91 -7.12 -3.42
N THR A 173 -6.60 -7.18 -3.17
CA THR A 173 -5.99 -8.24 -2.37
C THR A 173 -6.08 -7.89 -0.88
N ASP A 174 -6.14 -8.91 -0.02
CA ASP A 174 -5.97 -8.72 1.43
C ASP A 174 -4.50 -8.65 1.89
N TYR A 175 -3.53 -8.99 1.02
CA TYR A 175 -2.14 -9.34 1.37
C TYR A 175 -1.97 -10.69 2.08
N GLU A 176 -0.74 -11.24 2.02
CA GLU A 176 -0.36 -12.45 2.76
C GLU A 176 -0.56 -12.26 4.28
N GLY A 177 -1.12 -13.27 4.94
CA GLY A 177 -1.34 -13.29 6.38
C GLY A 177 -2.62 -12.58 6.85
N GLU A 178 -3.27 -11.82 5.96
CA GLU A 178 -4.61 -11.29 6.17
C GLU A 178 -5.64 -12.24 5.52
N GLY A 179 -6.71 -12.58 6.24
CA GLY A 179 -7.71 -13.57 5.83
C GLY A 179 -7.17 -14.99 5.87
N ALA A 180 -6.38 -15.36 4.85
CA ALA A 180 -5.65 -16.62 4.81
C ALA A 180 -4.53 -16.67 5.89
N PRO A 181 -4.18 -17.85 6.42
CA PRO A 181 -3.01 -17.99 7.29
C PRO A 181 -1.72 -17.65 6.55
N GLY A 182 -0.78 -17.00 7.23
CA GLY A 182 0.52 -16.64 6.67
C GLY A 182 1.31 -15.76 7.65
N ASN A 183 2.51 -15.36 7.24
CA ASN A 183 3.25 -14.32 7.97
C ASN A 183 2.59 -12.96 7.68
N PRO A 184 2.50 -12.06 8.68
CA PRO A 184 2.02 -10.71 8.43
C PRO A 184 2.93 -10.00 7.43
N VAL A 185 2.30 -9.32 6.47
CA VAL A 185 2.98 -8.49 5.49
C VAL A 185 2.61 -7.04 5.73
N TYR A 186 3.58 -6.25 6.18
CA TYR A 186 3.46 -4.82 6.38
C TYR A 186 4.73 -4.11 5.90
N MET A 187 4.59 -3.28 4.87
CA MET A 187 5.70 -2.52 4.27
C MET A 187 6.82 -3.43 3.78
N LEU A 188 6.45 -4.59 3.20
CA LEU A 188 7.38 -5.52 2.56
C LEU A 188 7.19 -5.45 1.05
N LYS A 189 8.12 -4.76 0.37
CA LYS A 189 8.03 -4.41 -1.05
C LYS A 189 7.66 -5.60 -1.94
N ALA A 190 8.41 -6.70 -1.84
CA ALA A 190 8.21 -7.86 -2.70
C ALA A 190 6.86 -8.54 -2.43
N ALA A 191 6.53 -8.82 -1.17
CA ALA A 191 5.32 -9.56 -0.81
C ALA A 191 4.03 -8.79 -1.14
N GLU A 192 4.02 -7.48 -0.88
CA GLU A 192 2.88 -6.61 -1.25
C GLU A 192 2.75 -6.50 -2.77
N ALA A 193 3.85 -6.32 -3.49
CA ALA A 193 3.85 -6.31 -4.96
C ALA A 193 3.33 -7.62 -5.56
N HIS A 194 3.79 -8.77 -5.05
CA HIS A 194 3.35 -10.08 -5.52
C HIS A 194 1.85 -10.25 -5.31
N SER A 195 1.33 -9.92 -4.11
CA SER A 195 -0.10 -9.99 -3.81
C SER A 195 -0.92 -9.11 -4.78
N VAL A 196 -0.50 -7.87 -5.02
CA VAL A 196 -1.18 -6.95 -5.95
C VAL A 196 -1.15 -7.48 -7.39
N LEU A 197 0.01 -7.90 -7.91
CA LEU A 197 0.16 -8.38 -9.28
C LEU A 197 -0.56 -9.72 -9.51
N ASP A 198 -0.51 -10.63 -8.54
CA ASP A 198 -1.19 -11.92 -8.62
C ASP A 198 -2.71 -11.77 -8.51
N SER A 199 -3.22 -10.73 -7.84
CA SER A 199 -4.65 -10.40 -7.86
C SER A 199 -5.12 -10.00 -9.28
N LEU A 200 -4.28 -9.31 -10.06
CA LEU A 200 -4.57 -9.01 -11.47
C LEU A 200 -4.64 -10.29 -12.30
N ARG A 201 -3.66 -11.20 -12.12
CA ARG A 201 -3.65 -12.52 -12.78
C ARG A 201 -4.91 -13.32 -12.44
N ALA A 202 -5.27 -13.37 -11.17
CA ALA A 202 -6.46 -14.05 -10.66
C ALA A 202 -7.74 -13.48 -11.29
N ALA A 203 -7.83 -12.15 -11.41
CA ALA A 203 -8.98 -11.50 -12.05
C ALA A 203 -9.09 -11.83 -13.53
N VAL A 204 -8.00 -11.73 -14.30
CA VAL A 204 -7.97 -12.10 -15.73
C VAL A 204 -8.37 -13.56 -15.91
N TYR A 205 -7.89 -14.46 -15.06
CA TYR A 205 -8.24 -15.88 -15.14
C TYR A 205 -9.74 -16.14 -14.91
N LEU A 206 -10.37 -15.45 -13.96
CA LEU A 206 -11.80 -15.65 -13.64
C LEU A 206 -12.77 -15.01 -14.62
N ALA A 207 -12.33 -13.97 -15.33
CA ALA A 207 -13.20 -13.18 -16.20
C ALA A 207 -12.52 -12.80 -17.53
N PRO A 208 -11.93 -13.76 -18.28
CA PRO A 208 -11.14 -13.46 -19.48
C PRO A 208 -11.98 -12.79 -20.57
N ASP A 209 -13.27 -13.14 -20.67
CA ASP A 209 -14.17 -12.55 -21.68
C ASP A 209 -14.75 -11.19 -21.26
N ARG A 210 -14.49 -10.72 -20.03
CA ARG A 210 -15.00 -9.43 -19.51
C ARG A 210 -13.91 -8.41 -19.25
N ILE A 211 -12.64 -8.83 -19.22
CA ILE A 211 -11.50 -7.99 -18.88
C ILE A 211 -10.64 -7.76 -20.11
N ASP A 212 -10.28 -6.49 -20.33
CA ASP A 212 -9.23 -6.12 -21.25
C ASP A 212 -7.87 -6.17 -20.54
N ALA A 213 -7.13 -7.26 -20.74
CA ALA A 213 -5.82 -7.45 -20.15
C ALA A 213 -4.75 -6.46 -20.66
N SER A 214 -5.04 -5.69 -21.72
CA SER A 214 -4.15 -4.63 -22.21
C SER A 214 -4.34 -3.29 -21.50
N ARG A 215 -5.42 -3.14 -20.70
CA ARG A 215 -5.74 -1.91 -19.96
C ARG A 215 -5.79 -2.20 -18.46
N MET A 216 -4.62 -2.32 -17.85
CA MET A 216 -4.47 -2.51 -16.41
C MET A 216 -3.84 -1.31 -15.71
N ALA A 217 -4.23 -1.04 -14.47
CA ALA A 217 -3.57 -0.07 -13.61
C ALA A 217 -3.48 -0.58 -12.16
N VAL A 218 -2.53 -0.05 -11.41
CA VAL A 218 -2.44 -0.26 -9.96
C VAL A 218 -2.72 1.05 -9.24
N TYR A 219 -3.46 0.98 -8.14
CA TYR A 219 -3.78 2.14 -7.31
C TYR A 219 -3.68 1.74 -5.85
N GLY A 220 -3.06 2.57 -5.03
CA GLY A 220 -3.20 2.42 -3.59
C GLY A 220 -2.86 3.68 -2.82
N HIS A 221 -3.15 3.63 -1.53
CA HIS A 221 -2.92 4.73 -0.61
C HIS A 221 -2.35 4.32 0.73
N SER A 222 -1.53 5.18 1.35
CA SER A 222 -0.84 4.86 2.61
C SER A 222 0.07 3.64 2.39
N GLN A 223 -0.04 2.58 3.21
CA GLN A 223 0.57 1.28 2.91
C GLN A 223 0.26 0.81 1.47
N GLY A 224 -0.96 0.99 0.99
CA GLY A 224 -1.34 0.65 -0.37
C GLY A 224 -0.61 1.47 -1.43
N GLY A 225 -0.19 2.70 -1.10
CA GLY A 225 0.63 3.52 -1.99
C GLY A 225 2.03 2.95 -2.13
N HIS A 226 2.60 2.45 -1.02
CA HIS A 226 3.82 1.66 -1.03
C HIS A 226 3.68 0.39 -1.88
N ALA A 227 2.61 -0.38 -1.66
CA ALA A 227 2.32 -1.59 -2.41
C ALA A 227 2.10 -1.33 -3.92
N SER A 228 1.38 -0.26 -4.28
CA SER A 228 1.12 0.17 -5.66
C SER A 228 2.43 0.53 -6.38
N LEU A 229 3.29 1.33 -5.74
CA LEU A 229 4.60 1.66 -6.32
C LEU A 229 5.53 0.44 -6.38
N SER A 230 5.48 -0.45 -5.38
CA SER A 230 6.22 -1.71 -5.38
C SER A 230 5.79 -2.62 -6.53
N ALA A 231 4.48 -2.77 -6.75
CA ALA A 231 3.91 -3.53 -7.86
C ALA A 231 4.34 -2.96 -9.21
N ALA A 232 4.26 -1.63 -9.38
CA ALA A 232 4.71 -0.96 -10.59
C ALA A 232 6.21 -1.17 -10.86
N SER A 233 7.03 -1.12 -9.81
CA SER A 233 8.48 -1.31 -9.87
C SER A 233 8.88 -2.75 -10.21
N LEU A 234 8.17 -3.75 -9.67
CA LEU A 234 8.51 -5.16 -9.82
C LEU A 234 7.77 -5.87 -10.95
N ALA A 235 6.74 -5.26 -11.55
CA ALA A 235 5.97 -5.87 -12.64
C ALA A 235 6.84 -6.41 -13.79
N PRO A 236 7.87 -5.70 -14.32
CA PRO A 236 8.68 -6.22 -15.43
C PRO A 236 9.47 -7.49 -15.10
N GLU A 237 9.75 -7.76 -13.82
CA GLU A 237 10.52 -8.93 -13.38
C GLU A 237 9.62 -10.07 -12.90
N TYR A 238 8.56 -9.74 -12.17
CA TYR A 238 7.68 -10.73 -11.53
C TYR A 238 6.45 -11.12 -12.39
N ALA A 239 5.91 -10.16 -13.14
CA ALA A 239 4.71 -10.33 -13.95
C ALA A 239 4.80 -9.59 -15.29
N PRO A 240 5.82 -9.89 -16.13
CA PRO A 240 6.07 -9.18 -17.38
C PRO A 240 4.94 -9.29 -18.40
N GLU A 241 4.06 -10.28 -18.25
CA GLU A 241 2.88 -10.45 -19.09
C GLU A 241 1.74 -9.47 -18.79
N LEU A 242 1.77 -8.80 -17.62
CA LEU A 242 0.76 -7.80 -17.24
C LEU A 242 1.08 -6.44 -17.86
N GLN A 243 0.16 -5.94 -18.68
CA GLN A 243 0.31 -4.66 -19.37
C GLN A 243 -0.23 -3.50 -18.53
N LEU A 244 0.55 -3.08 -17.54
CA LEU A 244 0.21 -1.91 -16.71
C LEU A 244 0.35 -0.61 -17.52
N ARG A 245 -0.67 0.24 -17.45
CA ARG A 245 -0.73 1.56 -18.12
C ARG A 245 -0.38 2.71 -17.20
N GLY A 246 -0.35 2.47 -15.88
CA GLY A 246 0.06 3.45 -14.90
C GLY A 246 -0.14 2.98 -13.47
N ALA A 247 0.48 3.69 -12.55
CA ALA A 247 0.35 3.50 -11.11
C ALA A 247 -0.09 4.79 -10.41
N VAL A 248 -1.20 4.74 -9.69
CA VAL A 248 -1.62 5.81 -8.78
C VAL A 248 -1.07 5.51 -7.39
N VAL A 249 -0.29 6.45 -6.86
CA VAL A 249 0.48 6.31 -5.63
C VAL A 249 0.11 7.48 -4.72
N SER A 250 -0.85 7.25 -3.82
CA SER A 250 -1.45 8.31 -2.98
C SER A 250 -0.95 8.23 -1.54
N ALA A 251 -0.43 9.33 -1.00
CA ALA A 251 0.17 9.43 0.34
C ALA A 251 0.97 8.17 0.73
N PRO A 252 1.93 7.72 -0.10
CA PRO A 252 2.49 6.38 0.04
C PRO A 252 3.29 6.25 1.33
N GLY A 253 3.12 5.13 2.02
CA GLY A 253 3.98 4.76 3.13
C GLY A 253 5.44 4.76 2.66
N MET A 254 6.22 5.71 3.17
CA MET A 254 7.65 5.76 2.94
C MET A 254 8.31 5.41 4.26
N ILE A 255 9.14 4.37 4.27
CA ILE A 255 9.88 4.01 5.46
C ILE A 255 11.06 5.00 5.51
N PRO A 256 11.08 5.97 6.43
CA PRO A 256 12.20 6.91 6.48
C PRO A 256 13.51 6.16 6.75
N PRO A 257 14.68 6.78 6.54
CA PRO A 257 15.90 6.32 7.20
C PRO A 257 15.67 6.37 8.72
N ILE A 258 15.27 5.22 9.26
CA ILE A 258 14.61 5.03 10.56
C ILE A 258 15.32 5.73 11.73
N PRO A 259 16.67 5.77 11.83
CA PRO A 259 17.34 6.48 12.93
C PRO A 259 17.05 8.00 12.98
N LEU A 260 17.07 8.71 11.83
CA LEU A 260 16.90 10.17 11.80
C LEU A 260 15.44 10.59 12.00
N ALA A 261 14.50 9.80 11.47
CA ALA A 261 13.08 10.07 11.62
C ALA A 261 12.52 9.66 12.99
N LEU A 262 13.01 8.56 13.59
CA LEU A 262 12.53 8.14 14.91
C LEU A 262 12.98 9.08 16.03
N ASP A 263 14.20 9.63 15.98
CA ASP A 263 14.63 10.66 16.93
C ASP A 263 13.70 11.88 16.89
N THR A 264 13.34 12.33 15.68
CA THR A 264 12.43 13.46 15.48
C THR A 264 11.00 13.14 15.96
N LEU A 265 10.51 11.92 15.71
CA LEU A 265 9.18 11.49 16.14
C LEU A 265 9.10 11.21 17.64
N VAL A 266 10.17 10.75 18.27
CA VAL A 266 10.24 10.64 19.74
C VAL A 266 10.28 12.02 20.39
N ALA A 267 11.06 12.95 19.81
CA ALA A 267 11.13 14.32 20.29
C ALA A 267 9.79 15.08 20.09
N ASN A 268 9.07 14.80 19.00
CA ASN A 268 7.82 15.47 18.64
C ASN A 268 6.75 14.44 18.17
N PRO A 269 6.14 13.69 19.11
CA PRO A 269 5.21 12.61 18.77
C PRO A 269 3.86 13.08 18.24
N GLY A 270 3.58 14.39 18.26
CA GLY A 270 2.29 14.97 17.94
C GLY A 270 1.31 14.88 19.12
N SER A 271 0.02 14.99 18.83
CA SER A 271 -1.06 14.71 19.79
C SER A 271 -1.01 13.25 20.28
N ALA A 272 -1.68 12.97 21.40
CA ALA A 272 -1.76 11.61 21.93
C ALA A 272 -2.35 10.61 20.91
N LYS A 273 -3.29 11.07 20.06
CA LYS A 273 -3.86 10.27 18.98
C LYS A 273 -2.82 9.93 17.91
N GLU A 274 -2.08 10.93 17.43
CA GLU A 274 -1.03 10.73 16.42
C GLU A 274 0.10 9.84 16.94
N ALA A 275 0.47 10.01 18.21
CA ALA A 275 1.44 9.15 18.88
C ALA A 275 1.00 7.67 18.89
N ALA A 276 -0.28 7.41 19.18
CA ALA A 276 -0.86 6.07 19.18
C ALA A 276 -0.93 5.45 17.78
N ILE A 277 -1.31 6.25 16.77
CA ILE A 277 -1.30 5.84 15.35
C ILE A 277 0.12 5.42 14.93
N ARG A 278 1.11 6.27 15.17
CA ARG A 278 2.52 5.99 14.83
C ARG A 278 3.06 4.77 15.57
N ALA A 279 2.72 4.61 16.85
CA ALA A 279 3.09 3.41 17.60
C ALA A 279 2.49 2.15 16.97
N SER A 280 1.23 2.20 16.52
CA SER A 280 0.59 1.07 15.85
C SER A 280 1.29 0.67 14.55
N TYR A 281 1.76 1.64 13.76
CA TYR A 281 2.54 1.39 12.55
C TYR A 281 3.86 0.68 12.89
N MET A 282 4.57 1.15 13.92
CA MET A 282 5.84 0.54 14.34
C MET A 282 5.66 -0.88 14.90
N LEU A 283 4.55 -1.15 15.61
CA LEU A 283 4.24 -2.51 16.08
C LEU A 283 3.95 -3.46 14.91
N ASN A 284 3.12 -3.06 13.94
CA ASN A 284 2.84 -3.88 12.75
C ASN A 284 4.09 -4.10 11.89
N LEU A 285 4.89 -3.06 11.68
CA LEU A 285 6.16 -3.14 10.96
C LEU A 285 7.13 -4.11 11.65
N THR A 286 7.27 -4.02 12.97
CA THR A 286 8.15 -4.92 13.72
C THR A 286 7.64 -6.37 13.67
N ALA A 287 6.33 -6.59 13.81
CA ALA A 287 5.72 -7.92 13.70
C ALA A 287 5.91 -8.56 12.33
N SER A 288 5.79 -7.76 11.26
CA SER A 288 6.07 -8.14 9.88
C SER A 288 7.55 -8.45 9.66
N TRP A 289 8.43 -7.49 9.92
CA TRP A 289 9.83 -7.57 9.50
C TRP A 289 10.64 -8.58 10.28
N THR A 290 10.35 -8.77 11.58
CA THR A 290 11.08 -9.77 12.38
C THR A 290 10.69 -11.21 12.01
N ARG A 291 9.54 -11.41 11.36
CA ARG A 291 9.13 -12.70 10.78
C ARG A 291 9.71 -12.93 9.38
N ALA A 292 9.82 -11.87 8.59
CA ALA A 292 10.42 -11.93 7.25
C ALA A 292 11.96 -12.01 7.28
N PHE A 293 12.59 -11.40 8.29
CA PHE A 293 14.05 -11.30 8.44
C PHE A 293 14.53 -11.75 9.83
N PRO A 294 14.22 -12.98 10.28
CA PRO A 294 14.48 -13.43 11.65
C PRO A 294 15.98 -13.52 11.99
N ASP A 295 16.84 -13.68 10.98
CA ASP A 295 18.30 -13.73 11.15
C ASP A 295 18.95 -12.33 11.15
N GLU A 296 18.23 -11.30 10.68
CA GLU A 296 18.74 -9.92 10.57
C GLU A 296 18.19 -8.98 11.64
N LEU A 297 16.93 -9.17 12.04
CA LEU A 297 16.20 -8.30 12.96
C LEU A 297 15.52 -9.07 14.10
N ALA A 298 15.64 -8.52 15.30
CA ALA A 298 14.83 -8.88 16.46
C ALA A 298 13.85 -7.75 16.82
N PRO A 299 12.73 -8.04 17.50
CA PRO A 299 11.80 -7.00 17.95
C PRO A 299 12.46 -5.87 18.76
N SER A 300 13.43 -6.24 19.59
CA SER A 300 14.21 -5.31 20.41
C SER A 300 15.11 -4.37 19.60
N ASP A 301 15.29 -4.57 18.29
CA ASP A 301 16.03 -3.62 17.45
C ASP A 301 15.24 -2.33 17.20
N LEU A 302 13.90 -2.36 17.25
CA LEU A 302 13.03 -1.20 17.02
C LEU A 302 12.22 -0.80 18.27
N LEU A 303 11.84 -1.76 19.11
CA LEU A 303 10.88 -1.56 20.19
C LEU A 303 11.53 -1.60 21.57
N THR A 304 10.93 -0.88 22.52
CA THR A 304 11.23 -0.99 23.96
C THR A 304 10.73 -2.35 24.49
N PRO A 305 11.09 -2.77 25.72
CA PRO A 305 10.51 -3.98 26.32
C PRO A 305 8.97 -3.98 26.35
N GLU A 306 8.35 -2.84 26.66
CA GLU A 306 6.90 -2.66 26.63
C GLU A 306 6.34 -2.74 25.20
N GLY A 307 7.05 -2.20 24.21
CA GLY A 307 6.69 -2.33 22.80
C GLY A 307 6.72 -3.78 22.32
N VAL A 308 7.75 -4.55 22.70
CA VAL A 308 7.85 -5.98 22.39
C VAL A 308 6.65 -6.74 22.99
N GLN A 309 6.24 -6.43 24.22
CA GLN A 309 5.04 -7.03 24.81
C GLN A 309 3.76 -6.60 24.06
N ALA A 310 3.68 -5.32 23.66
CA ALA A 310 2.54 -4.78 22.93
C ALA A 310 2.37 -5.37 21.52
N MET A 311 3.39 -6.04 20.95
CA MET A 311 3.25 -6.72 19.66
C MET A 311 2.13 -7.77 19.64
N ALA A 312 1.86 -8.43 20.77
CA ALA A 312 0.75 -9.39 20.86
C ALA A 312 -0.63 -8.75 20.54
N LEU A 313 -0.75 -7.43 20.67
CA LEU A 313 -1.97 -6.70 20.29
C LEU A 313 -2.19 -6.70 18.77
N THR A 314 -1.12 -6.74 17.97
CA THR A 314 -1.22 -6.75 16.48
C THR A 314 -1.87 -8.02 15.95
N GLU A 315 -1.80 -9.12 16.70
CA GLU A 315 -2.45 -10.39 16.34
C GLU A 315 -3.93 -10.42 16.70
N LYS A 316 -4.36 -9.51 17.59
CA LYS A 316 -5.72 -9.48 18.15
C LYS A 316 -6.58 -8.36 17.56
N TYR A 317 -5.98 -7.23 17.24
CA TYR A 317 -6.68 -6.01 16.88
C TYR A 317 -6.28 -5.52 15.49
N CYS A 318 -7.28 -5.13 14.71
CA CYS A 318 -7.10 -4.33 13.51
C CYS A 318 -6.75 -2.88 13.85
N HIS A 319 -6.28 -2.11 12.87
CA HIS A 319 -5.60 -0.82 13.06
C HIS A 319 -6.30 0.11 14.06
N ASP A 320 -7.56 0.51 13.82
CA ASP A 320 -8.26 1.45 14.71
C ASP A 320 -8.44 0.93 16.14
N ALA A 321 -8.70 -0.37 16.28
CA ALA A 321 -8.87 -1.00 17.59
C ALA A 321 -7.53 -1.12 18.31
N LEU A 322 -6.43 -1.37 17.59
CA LEU A 322 -5.07 -1.37 18.09
C LEU A 322 -4.67 0.01 18.59
N VAL A 323 -4.88 1.06 17.79
CA VAL A 323 -4.62 2.47 18.18
C VAL A 323 -5.30 2.82 19.51
N ARG A 324 -6.55 2.37 19.71
CA ARG A 324 -7.28 2.57 20.98
C ARG A 324 -6.65 1.88 22.19
N GLN A 325 -5.87 0.81 22.00
CA GLN A 325 -5.14 0.15 23.10
C GLN A 325 -3.84 0.89 23.46
N LEU A 326 -3.31 1.72 22.56
CA LEU A 326 -2.01 2.37 22.72
C LEU A 326 -2.16 3.73 23.43
N THR A 327 -2.47 3.70 24.72
CA THR A 327 -2.80 4.89 25.52
C THR A 327 -1.60 5.61 26.15
N LYS A 328 -0.39 5.09 25.94
CA LYS A 328 0.86 5.61 26.50
C LYS A 328 1.63 6.42 25.45
N PRO A 329 2.55 7.32 25.85
CA PRO A 329 3.39 8.06 24.90
C PRO A 329 4.14 7.14 23.93
N PHE A 330 4.36 7.60 22.70
CA PHE A 330 5.05 6.85 21.63
C PHE A 330 6.38 6.22 22.09
N ALA A 331 7.20 6.99 22.81
CA ALA A 331 8.50 6.55 23.35
C ALA A 331 8.41 5.40 24.38
N THR A 332 7.21 5.09 24.87
CA THR A 332 6.97 3.90 25.71
C THR A 332 7.06 2.63 24.90
N TYR A 333 6.71 2.66 23.61
CA TYR A 333 6.64 1.47 22.74
C TYR A 333 7.83 1.39 21.78
N VAL A 334 8.29 2.54 21.28
CA VAL A 334 9.30 2.60 20.21
C VAL A 334 10.58 3.21 20.75
N LYS A 335 11.73 2.62 20.38
CA LYS A 335 13.04 3.14 20.79
C LYS A 335 13.33 4.48 20.09
N PRO A 336 13.94 5.46 20.80
CA PRO A 336 14.46 6.66 20.16
C PRO A 336 15.59 6.34 19.18
N ASP A 337 16.54 5.51 19.59
CA ASP A 337 17.68 5.09 18.77
C ASP A 337 17.54 3.60 18.38
N PRO A 338 16.88 3.31 17.24
CA PRO A 338 16.74 1.95 16.72
C PRO A 338 18.11 1.42 16.26
N SER A 339 18.28 0.10 16.33
CA SER A 339 19.48 -0.58 15.87
C SER A 339 19.77 -0.29 14.40
N ARG A 340 21.03 0.03 14.07
CA ARG A 340 21.46 0.23 12.66
C ARG A 340 21.21 -0.97 11.75
N ARG A 341 20.99 -2.16 12.31
CA ARG A 341 20.59 -3.36 11.56
C ARG A 341 19.34 -3.13 10.71
N VAL A 342 18.42 -2.29 11.18
CA VAL A 342 17.17 -1.96 10.48
C VAL A 342 17.42 -1.31 9.12
N LEU A 343 18.52 -0.57 8.94
CA LEU A 343 18.81 0.18 7.72
C LEU A 343 18.91 -0.73 6.48
N GLY A 344 19.46 -1.92 6.64
CA GLY A 344 19.56 -2.90 5.55
C GLY A 344 18.19 -3.36 5.07
N VAL A 345 17.28 -3.63 6.01
CA VAL A 345 15.91 -4.08 5.71
C VAL A 345 15.06 -2.93 5.17
N VAL A 346 15.24 -1.70 5.67
CA VAL A 346 14.63 -0.50 5.08
C VAL A 346 15.03 -0.36 3.62
N ALA A 347 16.32 -0.38 3.32
CA ALA A 347 16.80 -0.20 1.95
C ALA A 347 16.26 -1.28 0.99
N GLN A 348 16.11 -2.52 1.45
CA GLN A 348 15.52 -3.62 0.67
C GLN A 348 14.02 -3.42 0.38
N ASN A 349 13.31 -2.72 1.26
CA ASN A 349 11.87 -2.53 1.17
C ASN A 349 11.46 -1.15 0.70
N MET A 350 12.39 -0.25 0.33
CA MET A 350 12.01 1.01 -0.29
C MET A 350 11.51 0.81 -1.73
N PRO A 351 10.34 1.35 -2.10
CA PRO A 351 9.77 1.18 -3.44
C PRO A 351 10.39 2.14 -4.49
N VAL A 352 11.46 2.87 -4.13
CA VAL A 352 12.13 3.89 -4.95
C VAL A 352 13.62 3.56 -5.11
N ASP A 353 13.93 2.37 -5.61
CA ASP A 353 15.32 1.88 -5.81
C ASP A 353 15.72 1.77 -7.29
N ARG A 354 14.76 1.96 -8.21
CA ARG A 354 14.94 1.80 -9.66
C ARG A 354 13.94 2.65 -10.44
N ARG A 355 14.19 2.80 -11.75
CA ARG A 355 13.22 3.38 -12.68
C ARG A 355 11.94 2.54 -12.71
N VAL A 356 10.79 3.19 -12.72
CA VAL A 356 9.51 2.55 -13.03
C VAL A 356 9.19 2.79 -14.50
N ASP A 357 8.94 1.72 -15.26
CA ASP A 357 8.81 1.78 -16.73
C ASP A 357 7.43 2.27 -17.19
N ILE A 358 6.45 2.34 -16.28
CA ILE A 358 5.13 2.89 -16.51
C ILE A 358 4.97 4.26 -15.84
N PRO A 359 4.06 5.13 -16.31
CA PRO A 359 3.80 6.39 -15.64
C PRO A 359 3.30 6.24 -14.19
N VAL A 360 3.72 7.15 -13.33
CA VAL A 360 3.31 7.22 -11.92
C VAL A 360 2.58 8.53 -11.64
N LEU A 361 1.39 8.48 -11.04
CA LEU A 361 0.75 9.65 -10.42
C LEU A 361 1.07 9.63 -8.91
N MET A 362 1.92 10.56 -8.47
CA MET A 362 2.23 10.74 -7.05
C MET A 362 1.30 11.77 -6.43
N MET A 363 0.64 11.42 -5.33
CA MET A 363 -0.34 12.30 -4.66
C MET A 363 -0.04 12.45 -3.18
N GLN A 364 -0.24 13.64 -2.62
CA GLN A 364 0.07 13.91 -1.20
C GLN A 364 -0.70 15.12 -0.67
N GLY A 365 -1.29 14.99 0.51
CA GLY A 365 -1.74 16.14 1.30
C GLY A 365 -0.56 16.73 2.08
N MET A 366 -0.35 18.04 2.01
CA MET A 366 0.84 18.69 2.58
C MET A 366 0.76 18.95 4.09
N VAL A 367 -0.39 18.70 4.71
CA VAL A 367 -0.57 18.72 6.18
C VAL A 367 -0.86 17.32 6.74
N ASP A 368 -0.50 16.27 5.99
CA ASP A 368 -0.55 14.89 6.43
C ASP A 368 0.38 14.65 7.63
N THR A 369 -0.16 14.04 8.70
CA THR A 369 0.57 13.75 9.93
C THR A 369 0.85 12.26 10.15
N ASP A 370 0.35 11.41 9.25
CA ASP A 370 0.56 9.97 9.23
C ASP A 370 1.73 9.61 8.31
N VAL A 371 1.71 10.13 7.08
CA VAL A 371 2.79 10.01 6.10
C VAL A 371 3.41 11.38 5.86
N SER A 372 4.71 11.47 6.14
CA SER A 372 5.45 12.73 6.04
C SER A 372 5.52 13.25 4.59
N PRO A 373 4.92 14.41 4.26
CA PRO A 373 4.96 14.95 2.90
C PRO A 373 6.37 15.16 2.32
N PRO A 374 7.38 15.60 3.11
CA PRO A 374 8.77 15.64 2.66
C PRO A 374 9.31 14.31 2.11
N LEU A 375 8.89 13.16 2.67
CA LEU A 375 9.32 11.85 2.17
C LEU A 375 8.70 11.55 0.79
N THR A 376 7.42 11.89 0.59
CA THR A 376 6.76 11.72 -0.71
C THR A 376 7.37 12.64 -1.78
N VAL A 377 7.73 13.88 -1.40
CA VAL A 377 8.46 14.81 -2.28
C VAL A 377 9.85 14.26 -2.64
N ALA A 378 10.58 13.73 -1.66
CA ALA A 378 11.90 13.12 -1.90
C ALA A 378 11.81 11.86 -2.78
N ALA A 379 10.81 11.01 -2.55
CA ALA A 379 10.52 9.84 -3.38
C ALA A 379 10.21 10.24 -4.83
N THR A 380 9.41 11.29 -5.02
CA THR A 380 9.12 11.86 -6.35
C THR A 380 10.39 12.29 -7.07
N GLN A 381 11.25 13.06 -6.38
CA GLN A 381 12.53 13.52 -6.93
C GLN A 381 13.45 12.36 -7.31
N ALA A 382 13.54 11.33 -6.47
CA ALA A 382 14.34 10.14 -6.75
C ALA A 382 13.82 9.38 -7.97
N LEU A 383 12.50 9.19 -8.10
CA LEU A 383 11.89 8.59 -9.29
C LEU A 383 12.20 9.39 -10.56
N CYS A 384 12.12 10.72 -10.49
CA CYS A 384 12.47 11.61 -11.59
C CYS A 384 13.95 11.47 -12.00
N GLN A 385 14.87 11.43 -11.03
CA GLN A 385 16.31 11.23 -11.30
C GLN A 385 16.60 9.85 -11.91
N LEU A 386 15.79 8.84 -11.57
CA LEU A 386 15.86 7.50 -12.16
C LEU A 386 15.23 7.44 -13.57
N GLY A 387 14.64 8.53 -14.08
CA GLY A 387 14.04 8.60 -15.41
C GLY A 387 12.61 8.06 -15.49
N THR A 388 11.92 7.95 -14.35
CA THR A 388 10.49 7.61 -14.30
C THR A 388 9.65 8.79 -14.78
N VAL A 389 8.58 8.54 -15.53
CA VAL A 389 7.58 9.57 -15.85
C VAL A 389 6.66 9.75 -14.66
N VAL A 390 6.74 10.91 -13.99
CA VAL A 390 5.94 11.19 -12.79
C VAL A 390 5.05 12.40 -13.02
N SER A 391 3.75 12.23 -12.80
CA SER A 391 2.80 13.32 -12.60
C SER A 391 2.59 13.53 -11.09
N THR A 392 2.38 14.76 -10.65
CA THR A 392 2.15 15.09 -9.23
C THR A 392 0.78 15.71 -9.00
N TYR A 393 0.16 15.35 -7.89
CA TYR A 393 -1.06 15.96 -7.37
C TYR A 393 -0.91 16.17 -5.86
N PHE A 394 -0.33 17.31 -5.47
CA PHE A 394 -0.21 17.68 -4.07
C PHE A 394 -1.30 18.69 -3.71
N THR A 395 -1.76 18.68 -2.46
CA THR A 395 -2.78 19.61 -1.98
C THR A 395 -2.29 20.26 -0.69
N GLU A 396 -2.52 21.57 -0.53
CA GLU A 396 -1.93 22.32 0.60
C GLU A 396 -2.56 21.97 1.95
N LYS A 397 -3.85 21.64 1.95
CA LYS A 397 -4.67 21.58 3.16
C LYS A 397 -5.17 20.19 3.52
N ASP A 398 -4.95 19.18 2.67
CA ASP A 398 -5.38 17.83 3.00
C ASP A 398 -4.49 17.17 4.04
N GLN A 399 -5.15 16.52 4.99
CA GLN A 399 -4.57 15.53 5.89
C GLN A 399 -4.58 14.15 5.18
N HIS A 400 -4.05 13.13 5.85
CA HIS A 400 -3.92 11.77 5.31
C HIS A 400 -5.21 11.26 4.64
N GLU A 401 -6.30 11.25 5.40
CA GLU A 401 -7.57 10.66 4.94
C GLU A 401 -8.42 11.60 4.06
N THR A 402 -8.23 12.92 4.15
CA THR A 402 -9.03 13.85 3.32
C THR A 402 -8.62 13.81 1.87
N LEU A 403 -7.32 13.55 1.60
CA LEU A 403 -6.75 13.44 0.26
C LEU A 403 -7.51 12.43 -0.63
N VAL A 404 -7.97 11.33 -0.02
CA VAL A 404 -8.74 10.27 -0.68
C VAL A 404 -9.98 10.78 -1.40
N TRP A 405 -10.61 11.80 -0.81
CA TRP A 405 -11.87 12.35 -1.30
C TRP A 405 -11.62 13.54 -2.21
N SER A 406 -10.73 14.44 -1.80
CA SER A 406 -10.39 15.64 -2.57
C SER A 406 -9.75 15.31 -3.91
N ALA A 407 -8.89 14.29 -3.94
CA ALA A 407 -8.11 13.95 -5.11
C ALA A 407 -8.79 12.92 -6.04
N ARG A 408 -9.98 12.41 -5.65
CA ARG A 408 -10.73 11.40 -6.41
C ARG A 408 -10.95 11.78 -7.88
N PRO A 409 -11.41 13.00 -8.23
CA PRO A 409 -11.58 13.34 -9.65
C PRO A 409 -10.25 13.22 -10.41
N ALA A 410 -9.15 13.70 -9.82
CA ALA A 410 -7.85 13.69 -10.47
C ALA A 410 -7.28 12.28 -10.69
N GLU A 411 -7.42 11.36 -9.72
CA GLU A 411 -6.98 9.97 -9.89
C GLU A 411 -7.83 9.23 -10.94
N LEU A 412 -9.16 9.45 -10.96
CA LEU A 412 -10.04 8.79 -11.92
C LEU A 412 -9.79 9.28 -13.35
N ASP A 413 -9.68 10.60 -13.54
CA ASP A 413 -9.37 11.20 -14.84
C ASP A 413 -8.00 10.73 -15.34
N TRP A 414 -7.00 10.71 -14.46
CA TRP A 414 -5.66 10.26 -14.83
C TRP A 414 -5.63 8.79 -15.23
N ILE A 415 -6.35 7.91 -14.53
CA ILE A 415 -6.49 6.49 -14.91
C ILE A 415 -7.21 6.35 -16.26
N ALA A 416 -8.31 7.08 -16.45
CA ALA A 416 -9.10 7.06 -17.68
C ALA A 416 -8.24 7.48 -18.88
N ASP A 417 -7.42 8.52 -18.74
CA ASP A 417 -6.49 8.98 -19.77
C ASP A 417 -5.48 7.88 -20.16
N ARG A 418 -4.92 7.16 -19.17
CA ARG A 418 -3.99 6.04 -19.44
C ARG A 418 -4.68 4.92 -20.21
N PHE A 419 -5.92 4.59 -19.87
CA PHE A 419 -6.72 3.59 -20.58
C PHE A 419 -7.15 4.05 -21.98
N ALA A 420 -7.26 5.35 -22.22
CA ALA A 420 -7.51 5.94 -23.53
C ALA A 420 -6.23 6.10 -24.39
N GLY A 421 -5.06 5.69 -23.89
CA GLY A 421 -3.79 5.83 -24.61
C GLY A 421 -3.21 7.24 -24.61
N ILE A 422 -3.75 8.15 -23.79
CA ILE A 422 -3.25 9.51 -23.63
C ILE A 422 -1.97 9.46 -22.79
N SER A 423 -0.89 10.02 -23.32
CA SER A 423 0.41 10.07 -22.64
C SER A 423 0.32 10.82 -21.31
N ALA A 424 1.03 10.33 -20.30
CA ALA A 424 1.03 10.96 -18.97
C ALA A 424 1.81 12.28 -18.97
N PRO A 425 1.33 13.30 -18.23
CA PRO A 425 2.15 14.45 -17.87
C PRO A 425 3.43 14.01 -17.17
N ASN A 426 4.52 14.75 -17.41
CA ASN A 426 5.81 14.49 -16.78
C ASN A 426 6.31 15.75 -16.06
N ASP A 427 6.09 15.83 -14.75
CA ASP A 427 6.51 16.96 -13.92
C ASP A 427 8.00 16.89 -13.56
N CYS A 428 8.71 15.83 -13.97
CA CYS A 428 10.16 15.70 -13.78
C CYS A 428 10.98 16.66 -14.66
N SER A 429 10.43 17.17 -15.77
CA SER A 429 11.17 17.99 -16.74
C SER A 429 11.52 19.41 -16.25
N GLY A 430 10.98 19.83 -15.10
CA GLY A 430 11.34 21.09 -14.44
C GLY A 430 12.35 20.95 -13.30
N GLN A 431 12.92 19.75 -13.07
CA GLN A 431 13.78 19.45 -11.91
C GLN A 431 15.20 18.98 -12.26
N GLN A 432 15.58 18.99 -13.54
CA GLN A 432 16.93 18.62 -14.01
C GLN A 432 17.92 19.79 -13.93
#